data_AF-A0A813D7W6-F1
#
_entry.id   AF-A0A813D7W6-F1
#
_cell.length_a   1.000
_cell.length_b   1.000
_cell.length_c   1.000
_cell.angle_alpha   90.00
_cell.angle_beta   90.00
_cell.angle_gamma   90.00
#
_symmetry.space_group_name_H-M   'P 1'
#
loop_
_entity.id
_entity.type
_entity.pdbx_description
1 polymer ?
#
loop_
_entity_poly.entity_id
_entity_poly.type
_entity_poly.pdbx_seq_one_letter_code
_entity_poly.pdbx_strand_id
1 'polypeptide(L)'
;FAPPCRFHLSGECLKGESCMFSHFLSAPTRPLPPTRPVPCGASQAAALQVAERLTALRDQVAFYLSDQNLRHDAFFQDLIQKSQGGWIPISTLLGCPRMQILGATAEELVASLRRTPQLQLREWPAGEEAVRRTRPPPPLQERGCAPPLEKPEPSLTEQPLVLLRDLSDGWEAVIEDEPRRSFCFVKRLGGRSLEQLDKEMQTLRSSAHWEVLRSKQGVVTRSTAWYVADGCRCRYSYGDVNVEARIRPDWLKEIEATVLGGACGLPEDQWPNSVNMNLYETEFQNVGWHSDDEGLFRGCEMDCRIISASWGVPRNFELALKDRHHISGRPSVFQDSVKSLVLSPGDICSMEGLFQRHYSHQLAKGAVARDAPPDPGGMRVNLTWRYIVRHKPYCPMFASH
;
A
#
# COMPACT_ATOMS: atom_id res chain seq x y z
N PHE A 1 -13.92 -11.19 -44.26
CA PHE A 1 -12.56 -11.74 -44.48
C PHE A 1 -11.83 -11.74 -43.14
N ALA A 2 -11.50 -12.92 -42.61
CA ALA A 2 -10.69 -13.02 -41.39
C ALA A 2 -9.24 -12.61 -41.71
N PRO A 3 -8.56 -11.85 -40.84
CA PRO A 3 -7.17 -11.46 -41.07
C PRO A 3 -6.25 -12.70 -41.14
N PRO A 4 -5.13 -12.66 -41.91
CA PRO A 4 -4.25 -13.81 -42.09
C PRO A 4 -3.53 -14.19 -40.79
N CYS A 5 -3.41 -15.48 -40.54
CA CYS A 5 -2.75 -16.00 -39.33
C CYS A 5 -1.22 -15.85 -39.45
N ARG A 6 -0.63 -14.97 -38.63
CA ARG A 6 0.83 -14.77 -38.59
C ARG A 6 1.60 -16.03 -38.22
N PHE A 7 1.06 -16.85 -37.32
CA PHE A 7 1.66 -18.13 -36.91
C PHE A 7 1.56 -19.21 -37.98
N HIS A 8 0.57 -19.13 -38.88
CA HIS A 8 0.50 -20.05 -40.02
C HIS A 8 1.52 -19.67 -41.09
N LEU A 9 1.74 -18.37 -41.31
CA LEU A 9 2.77 -17.87 -42.23
C LEU A 9 4.19 -18.25 -41.80
N SER A 10 4.44 -18.45 -40.49
CA SER A 10 5.70 -18.95 -39.95
C SER A 10 5.75 -20.48 -39.77
N GLY A 11 4.67 -21.21 -40.10
CA GLY A 11 4.61 -22.68 -39.99
C GLY A 11 4.35 -23.23 -38.58
N GLU A 12 4.05 -22.39 -37.60
CA GLU A 12 3.94 -22.76 -36.17
C GLU A 12 2.50 -22.77 -35.63
N CYS A 13 1.48 -22.69 -36.50
CA CYS A 13 0.09 -22.67 -36.05
C CYS A 13 -0.39 -24.05 -35.58
N LEU A 14 -0.55 -24.21 -34.26
CA LEU A 14 -1.04 -25.46 -33.64
C LEU A 14 -2.56 -25.64 -33.68
N LYS A 15 -3.31 -24.66 -34.21
CA LYS A 15 -4.79 -24.64 -34.12
C LYS A 15 -5.53 -25.14 -35.38
N GLY A 16 -4.82 -25.53 -36.43
CA GLY A 16 -5.42 -26.15 -37.63
C GLY A 16 -6.60 -25.37 -38.21
N GLU A 17 -7.68 -26.08 -38.57
CA GLU A 17 -8.93 -25.50 -39.11
C GLU A 17 -9.77 -24.75 -38.06
N SER A 18 -9.51 -24.99 -36.77
CA SER A 18 -10.11 -24.27 -35.64
C SER A 18 -9.44 -22.91 -35.35
N CYS A 19 -8.52 -22.46 -36.21
CA CYS A 19 -7.90 -21.15 -36.09
C CYS A 19 -8.87 -20.05 -36.51
N MET A 20 -9.06 -19.04 -35.65
CA MET A 20 -9.93 -17.89 -35.94
C MET A 20 -9.35 -16.92 -37.00
N PHE A 21 -8.14 -17.20 -37.51
CA PHE A 21 -7.42 -16.40 -38.50
C PHE A 21 -7.24 -17.19 -39.80
N SER A 22 -7.29 -16.50 -40.95
CA SER A 22 -7.28 -17.17 -42.26
C SER A 22 -5.93 -17.84 -42.56
N HIS A 23 -5.99 -19.09 -43.02
CA HIS A 23 -4.84 -19.88 -43.51
C HIS A 23 -4.78 -19.94 -45.04
N PHE A 24 -5.75 -19.34 -45.75
CA PHE A 24 -5.75 -19.33 -47.22
C PHE A 24 -4.93 -18.14 -47.74
N LEU A 25 -3.78 -18.42 -48.33
CA LEU A 25 -3.02 -17.46 -49.14
C LEU A 25 -3.60 -17.44 -50.56
N SER A 26 -4.16 -16.31 -50.99
CA SER A 26 -4.55 -16.10 -52.39
C SER A 26 -4.05 -14.74 -52.87
N ALA A 27 -3.48 -14.74 -54.07
CA ALA A 27 -2.76 -13.64 -54.73
C ALA A 27 -3.64 -12.38 -54.95
N PRO A 28 -3.04 -11.19 -55.17
CA PRO A 28 -3.74 -9.92 -55.06
C PRO A 28 -4.60 -9.66 -56.29
N THR A 29 -5.91 -9.53 -56.11
CA THR A 29 -6.82 -9.01 -57.14
C THR A 29 -7.25 -7.58 -56.78
N ARG A 30 -7.14 -6.73 -57.79
CA ARG A 30 -7.37 -5.28 -57.84
C ARG A 30 -8.76 -4.88 -57.29
N PRO A 31 -8.93 -3.71 -56.64
CA PRO A 31 -10.15 -3.37 -55.92
C PRO A 31 -11.29 -2.99 -56.88
N LEU A 32 -12.48 -3.55 -56.63
CA LEU A 32 -13.77 -3.04 -57.12
C LEU A 32 -14.27 -1.94 -56.16
N PRO A 33 -15.05 -0.96 -56.64
CA PRO A 33 -15.47 0.19 -55.85
C PRO A 33 -16.43 -0.21 -54.73
N PRO A 34 -16.45 0.51 -53.59
CA PRO A 34 -17.21 0.10 -52.42
C PRO A 34 -18.71 0.32 -52.64
N THR A 35 -19.47 -0.76 -52.66
CA THR A 35 -20.87 -0.73 -52.21
C THR A 35 -20.83 -0.60 -50.69
N ARG A 36 -21.31 0.54 -50.16
CA ARG A 36 -21.44 0.79 -48.72
C ARG A 36 -22.22 -0.35 -48.05
N PRO A 37 -21.61 -1.13 -47.13
CA PRO A 37 -22.36 -1.82 -46.10
C PRO A 37 -22.53 -0.84 -44.94
N VAL A 38 -23.77 -0.68 -44.50
CA VAL A 38 -24.11 0.05 -43.27
C VAL A 38 -23.36 -0.59 -42.09
N PRO A 39 -22.60 0.18 -41.27
CA PRO A 39 -21.82 -0.40 -40.18
C PRO A 39 -22.73 -0.66 -38.97
N CYS A 40 -23.23 -1.89 -38.83
CA CYS A 40 -24.03 -2.31 -37.66
C CYS A 40 -23.16 -2.84 -36.49
N GLY A 41 -21.87 -3.14 -36.73
CA GLY A 41 -20.99 -3.79 -35.72
C GLY A 41 -20.25 -2.86 -34.75
N ALA A 42 -19.93 -1.62 -35.15
CA ALA A 42 -19.20 -0.68 -34.29
C ALA A 42 -20.08 -0.08 -33.19
N SER A 43 -21.39 0.06 -33.44
CA SER A 43 -22.34 0.61 -32.45
C SER A 43 -22.64 -0.38 -31.32
N GLN A 44 -22.64 -1.69 -31.59
CA GLN A 44 -22.93 -2.71 -30.58
C GLN A 44 -21.79 -2.87 -29.57
N ALA A 45 -20.53 -2.87 -30.01
CA ALA A 45 -19.37 -2.97 -29.11
C ALA A 45 -19.23 -1.74 -28.20
N ALA A 46 -19.47 -0.54 -28.74
CA ALA A 46 -19.47 0.70 -27.95
C ALA A 46 -20.63 0.73 -26.95
N ALA A 47 -21.83 0.29 -27.36
CA ALA A 47 -22.98 0.20 -26.46
C ALA A 47 -22.76 -0.81 -25.32
N LEU A 48 -22.07 -1.92 -25.58
CA LEU A 48 -21.73 -2.91 -24.57
C LEU A 48 -20.77 -2.34 -23.51
N GLN A 49 -19.73 -1.62 -23.93
CA GLN A 49 -18.80 -0.96 -23.01
C GLN A 49 -19.49 0.11 -22.13
N VAL A 50 -20.39 0.89 -22.71
CA VAL A 50 -21.18 1.87 -21.95
C VAL A 50 -22.07 1.17 -20.93
N ALA A 51 -22.73 0.07 -21.31
CA ALA A 51 -23.57 -0.71 -20.40
C ALA A 51 -22.78 -1.35 -19.24
N GLU A 52 -21.59 -1.89 -19.51
CA GLU A 52 -20.67 -2.42 -18.50
C GLU A 52 -20.22 -1.33 -17.51
N ARG A 53 -19.86 -0.15 -18.03
CA ARG A 53 -19.47 1.00 -17.22
C ARG A 53 -20.61 1.47 -16.30
N LEU A 54 -21.81 1.65 -16.84
CA LEU A 54 -22.98 2.05 -16.04
C LEU A 54 -23.33 0.98 -14.99
N THR A 55 -23.16 -0.30 -15.32
CA THR A 55 -23.36 -1.40 -14.37
C THR A 55 -22.37 -1.32 -13.21
N ALA A 56 -21.07 -1.12 -13.51
CA ALA A 56 -20.05 -0.98 -12.48
C ALA A 56 -20.31 0.23 -11.54
N LEU A 57 -20.76 1.35 -12.08
CA LEU A 57 -21.13 2.53 -11.29
C LEU A 57 -22.32 2.26 -10.37
N ARG A 58 -23.38 1.65 -10.92
CA ARG A 58 -24.57 1.28 -10.15
C ARG A 58 -24.22 0.32 -9.02
N ASP A 59 -23.47 -0.73 -9.32
CA ASP A 59 -23.12 -1.76 -8.34
C ASP A 59 -22.25 -1.18 -7.22
N GLN A 60 -21.39 -0.20 -7.54
CA GLN A 60 -20.58 0.51 -6.55
C GLN A 60 -21.43 1.38 -5.60
N VAL A 61 -22.42 2.13 -6.11
CA VAL A 61 -23.34 2.91 -5.26
C VAL A 61 -24.24 1.98 -4.44
N ALA A 62 -24.74 0.92 -5.07
CA ALA A 62 -25.55 -0.09 -4.40
C ALA A 62 -24.77 -0.74 -3.24
N PHE A 63 -23.48 -0.99 -3.42
CA PHE A 63 -22.61 -1.47 -2.35
C PHE A 63 -22.47 -0.45 -1.22
N TYR A 64 -22.14 0.82 -1.51
CA TYR A 64 -22.00 1.85 -0.47
C TYR A 64 -23.25 1.95 0.42
N LEU A 65 -24.40 1.88 -0.22
CA LEU A 65 -25.71 1.99 0.41
C LEU A 65 -26.32 0.62 0.70
N SER A 66 -25.56 -0.46 0.73
CA SER A 66 -26.05 -1.81 1.06
C SER A 66 -26.10 -2.04 2.57
N ASP A 67 -26.93 -2.98 3.02
CA ASP A 67 -26.95 -3.40 4.43
C ASP A 67 -25.59 -3.97 4.84
N GLN A 68 -24.92 -4.68 3.93
CA GLN A 68 -23.61 -5.27 4.17
C GLN A 68 -22.55 -4.21 4.49
N ASN A 69 -22.52 -3.10 3.74
CA ASN A 69 -21.57 -2.02 3.98
C ASN A 69 -21.98 -1.17 5.21
N LEU A 70 -23.24 -0.77 5.31
CA LEU A 70 -23.71 0.17 6.34
C LEU A 70 -23.71 -0.40 7.76
N ARG A 71 -23.60 -1.72 7.93
CA ARG A 71 -23.33 -2.33 9.25
C ARG A 71 -21.96 -1.97 9.80
N HIS A 72 -21.00 -1.58 8.95
CA HIS A 72 -19.62 -1.31 9.34
C HIS A 72 -19.11 0.08 8.94
N ASP A 73 -19.81 0.75 8.03
CA ASP A 73 -19.45 2.03 7.46
C ASP A 73 -20.13 3.20 8.21
N ALA A 74 -19.44 3.68 9.24
CA ALA A 74 -19.90 4.81 10.04
C ALA A 74 -20.00 6.12 9.24
N PHE A 75 -19.20 6.28 8.17
CA PHE A 75 -19.22 7.49 7.35
C PHE A 75 -20.53 7.60 6.59
N PHE A 76 -20.94 6.56 5.85
CA PHE A 76 -22.22 6.61 5.14
C PHE A 76 -23.42 6.58 6.08
N GLN A 77 -23.32 5.92 7.24
CA GLN A 77 -24.34 6.01 8.30
C GLN A 77 -24.54 7.44 8.79
N ASP A 78 -23.47 8.11 9.18
CA ASP A 78 -23.49 9.49 9.67
C ASP A 78 -23.98 10.45 8.58
N LEU A 79 -23.57 10.23 7.33
CA LEU A 79 -24.05 10.99 6.18
C LEU A 79 -25.55 10.83 5.96
N ILE A 80 -26.09 9.60 6.07
CA ILE A 80 -27.53 9.35 5.99
C ILE A 80 -28.29 10.02 7.15
N GLN A 81 -27.72 9.99 8.37
CA GLN A 81 -28.36 10.57 9.55
C GLN A 81 -28.37 12.11 9.52
N LYS A 82 -27.28 12.74 9.07
CA LYS A 82 -27.12 14.20 8.98
C LYS A 82 -27.86 14.81 7.80
N SER A 83 -28.00 14.05 6.70
CA SER A 83 -28.75 14.51 5.54
C SER A 83 -30.25 14.56 5.82
N GLN A 84 -30.89 15.69 5.48
CA GLN A 84 -32.34 15.85 5.61
C GLN A 84 -33.07 14.77 4.81
N GLY A 85 -33.81 13.90 5.51
CA GLY A 85 -34.56 12.80 4.89
C GLY A 85 -33.70 11.69 4.25
N GLY A 86 -32.42 11.60 4.63
CA GLY A 86 -31.48 10.58 4.16
C GLY A 86 -30.97 10.78 2.74
N TRP A 87 -31.15 11.97 2.16
CA TRP A 87 -30.72 12.30 0.80
C TRP A 87 -29.22 12.61 0.74
N ILE A 88 -28.46 11.77 0.04
CA ILE A 88 -27.04 11.95 -0.18
C ILE A 88 -26.83 12.62 -1.54
N PRO A 89 -26.21 13.81 -1.61
CA PRO A 89 -25.91 14.45 -2.89
C PRO A 89 -25.00 13.57 -3.76
N ILE A 90 -25.28 13.53 -5.07
CA ILE A 90 -24.45 12.83 -6.06
C ILE A 90 -23.03 13.39 -6.05
N SER A 91 -22.87 14.70 -5.84
CA SER A 91 -21.57 15.35 -5.67
C SER A 91 -20.72 14.75 -4.53
N THR A 92 -21.37 14.35 -3.43
CA THR A 92 -20.68 13.67 -2.31
C THR A 92 -20.20 12.27 -2.70
N LEU A 93 -20.97 11.53 -3.51
CA LEU A 93 -20.57 10.22 -4.01
C LEU A 93 -19.41 10.30 -5.02
N LEU A 94 -19.40 11.33 -5.88
CA LEU A 94 -18.31 11.58 -6.81
C LEU A 94 -16.99 11.91 -6.10
N GLY A 95 -17.06 12.46 -4.88
CA GLY A 95 -15.89 12.66 -4.02
C GLY A 95 -15.25 11.36 -3.50
N CYS A 96 -15.93 10.21 -3.58
CA CYS A 96 -15.40 8.95 -3.08
C CYS A 96 -14.26 8.44 -3.99
N PRO A 97 -13.11 7.98 -3.42
CA PRO A 97 -11.94 7.58 -4.22
C PRO A 97 -12.23 6.51 -5.29
N ARG A 98 -13.15 5.58 -5.01
CA ARG A 98 -13.51 4.53 -5.97
C ARG A 98 -14.37 5.06 -7.13
N MET A 99 -15.19 6.10 -6.91
CA MET A 99 -15.91 6.78 -8.00
C MET A 99 -14.97 7.59 -8.87
N GLN A 100 -13.95 8.23 -8.28
CA GLN A 100 -12.89 8.92 -9.02
C GLN A 100 -12.06 7.96 -9.89
N ILE A 101 -11.72 6.77 -9.36
CA ILE A 101 -11.02 5.73 -10.13
C ILE A 101 -11.84 5.24 -11.32
N LEU A 102 -13.17 5.11 -11.15
CA LEU A 102 -14.08 4.73 -12.22
C LEU A 102 -14.34 5.87 -13.23
N GLY A 103 -13.82 7.08 -12.98
CA GLY A 103 -14.02 8.25 -13.83
C GLY A 103 -15.49 8.67 -13.92
N ALA A 104 -16.28 8.44 -12.87
CA ALA A 104 -17.72 8.67 -12.85
C ALA A 104 -18.05 10.16 -13.07
N THR A 105 -19.03 10.46 -13.92
CA THR A 105 -19.66 11.79 -13.99
C THR A 105 -21.01 11.80 -13.29
N ALA A 106 -21.52 12.99 -12.97
CA ALA A 106 -22.87 13.13 -12.40
C ALA A 106 -23.94 12.56 -13.34
N GLU A 107 -23.83 12.81 -14.65
CA GLU A 107 -24.81 12.31 -15.62
C GLU A 107 -24.78 10.78 -15.74
N GLU A 108 -23.58 10.19 -15.81
CA GLU A 108 -23.42 8.73 -15.87
C GLU A 108 -23.94 8.05 -14.60
N LEU A 109 -23.68 8.65 -13.43
CA LEU A 109 -24.12 8.09 -12.16
C LEU A 109 -25.65 8.15 -12.04
N VAL A 110 -26.27 9.29 -12.36
CA VAL A 110 -27.73 9.44 -12.43
C VAL A 110 -28.33 8.42 -13.42
N ALA A 111 -27.76 8.31 -14.62
CA ALA A 111 -28.21 7.35 -15.63
C ALA A 111 -28.12 5.89 -15.14
N SER A 112 -27.06 5.55 -14.40
CA SER A 112 -26.86 4.20 -13.85
C SER A 112 -27.88 3.84 -12.76
N LEU A 113 -28.40 4.83 -12.03
CA LEU A 113 -29.21 4.64 -10.83
C LEU A 113 -30.73 4.58 -11.09
N ARG A 114 -31.22 5.09 -12.22
CA ARG A 114 -32.66 5.19 -12.58
C ARG A 114 -33.48 3.90 -12.45
N ARG A 115 -32.83 2.72 -12.42
CA ARG A 115 -33.50 1.42 -12.34
C ARG A 115 -33.02 0.56 -11.16
N THR A 116 -32.67 1.20 -10.05
CA THR A 116 -32.19 0.49 -8.85
C THR A 116 -33.31 0.40 -7.81
N PRO A 117 -33.98 -0.75 -7.62
CA PRO A 117 -35.17 -0.84 -6.76
C PRO A 117 -34.88 -0.58 -5.27
N GLN A 118 -33.62 -0.71 -4.86
CA GLN A 118 -33.20 -0.52 -3.46
C GLN A 118 -32.94 0.96 -3.12
N LEU A 119 -32.85 1.83 -4.13
CA LEU A 119 -32.46 3.24 -3.99
C LEU A 119 -33.51 4.15 -4.64
N GLN A 120 -33.70 5.35 -4.08
CA GLN A 120 -34.50 6.42 -4.68
C GLN A 120 -33.56 7.50 -5.19
N LEU A 121 -33.81 7.97 -6.40
CA LEU A 121 -33.05 9.01 -7.06
C LEU A 121 -33.89 10.28 -7.16
N ARG A 122 -33.28 11.41 -6.82
CA ARG A 122 -33.81 12.76 -7.04
C ARG A 122 -32.98 13.40 -8.13
N GLU A 123 -33.61 13.71 -9.26
CA GLU A 123 -32.95 14.25 -10.46
C GLU A 123 -33.15 15.77 -10.64
N TRP A 124 -33.91 16.42 -9.75
CA TRP A 124 -34.22 17.85 -9.84
C TRP A 124 -34.24 18.52 -8.47
N PRO A 125 -33.79 19.78 -8.32
CA PRO A 125 -33.22 20.68 -9.34
C PRO A 125 -31.85 20.22 -9.88
N ALA A 126 -31.47 20.66 -11.08
CA ALA A 126 -30.19 20.31 -11.70
C ALA A 126 -29.01 20.81 -10.84
N GLY A 127 -28.04 19.94 -10.57
CA GLY A 127 -26.93 20.19 -9.64
C GLY A 127 -27.24 19.85 -8.17
N GLU A 128 -28.49 19.48 -7.85
CA GLU A 128 -28.92 19.02 -6.52
C GLU A 128 -29.37 17.55 -6.54
N GLU A 129 -28.86 16.79 -7.51
CA GLU A 129 -29.18 15.37 -7.65
C GLU A 129 -28.73 14.63 -6.40
N ALA A 130 -29.60 13.75 -5.90
CA ALA A 130 -29.34 13.03 -4.66
C ALA A 130 -29.89 11.62 -4.73
N VAL A 131 -29.29 10.72 -3.97
CA VAL A 131 -29.74 9.34 -3.81
C VAL A 131 -30.02 9.05 -2.35
N ARG A 132 -31.05 8.25 -2.07
CA ARG A 132 -31.30 7.73 -0.73
C ARG A 132 -31.70 6.27 -0.78
N ARG A 133 -31.58 5.60 0.37
CA ARG A 133 -32.11 4.25 0.53
C ARG A 133 -33.62 4.27 0.68
N THR A 134 -34.25 3.20 0.21
CA THR A 134 -35.68 2.92 0.45
C THR A 134 -35.95 2.39 1.85
N ARG A 135 -34.95 1.79 2.49
CA ARG A 135 -35.04 1.17 3.82
C ARG A 135 -34.08 1.85 4.78
N PRO A 136 -34.43 1.92 6.09
CA PRO A 136 -33.53 2.46 7.10
C PRO A 136 -32.19 1.71 7.09
N PRO A 137 -31.08 2.37 7.44
CA PRO A 137 -29.80 1.69 7.58
C PRO A 137 -29.91 0.64 8.71
N PRO A 138 -29.25 -0.51 8.59
CA PRO A 138 -29.13 -1.45 9.71
C PRO A 138 -28.42 -0.77 10.90
N PRO A 139 -28.57 -1.24 12.13
CA PRO A 139 -27.78 -0.71 13.24
C PRO A 139 -26.29 -0.88 12.91
N LEU A 140 -25.50 0.15 13.22
CA LEU A 140 -24.05 0.06 13.21
C LEU A 140 -23.67 -1.09 14.12
N GLN A 141 -23.08 -2.12 13.54
CA GLN A 141 -22.39 -3.10 14.34
C GLN A 141 -21.18 -2.37 14.91
N GLU A 142 -21.03 -2.37 16.23
CA GLU A 142 -19.77 -1.98 16.85
C GLU A 142 -18.68 -2.67 16.05
N ARG A 143 -17.78 -1.89 15.45
CA ARG A 143 -16.62 -2.47 14.75
C ARG A 143 -15.95 -3.33 15.80
N GLY A 144 -16.07 -4.65 15.61
CA GLY A 144 -15.66 -5.60 16.62
C GLY A 144 -14.24 -5.29 17.01
N CYS A 145 -13.97 -5.34 18.32
CA CYS A 145 -12.60 -5.41 18.79
C CYS A 145 -11.88 -6.50 17.99
N ALA A 146 -10.59 -6.29 17.69
CA ALA A 146 -9.82 -7.27 16.92
C ALA A 146 -10.08 -8.68 17.49
N PRO A 147 -10.62 -9.61 16.68
CA PRO A 147 -11.08 -10.88 17.21
C PRO A 147 -9.92 -11.61 17.89
N PRO A 148 -10.20 -12.35 18.97
CA PRO A 148 -9.18 -13.19 19.59
C PRO A 148 -8.59 -14.12 18.55
N LEU A 149 -7.28 -14.33 18.63
CA LEU A 149 -6.57 -15.17 17.68
C LEU A 149 -7.04 -16.62 17.84
N GLU A 150 -7.63 -17.22 16.79
CA GLU A 150 -8.19 -18.58 16.84
C GLU A 150 -7.15 -19.65 17.18
N LYS A 151 -5.92 -19.48 16.69
CA LYS A 151 -4.79 -20.35 16.97
C LYS A 151 -3.54 -19.52 17.25
N PRO A 152 -2.95 -19.61 18.46
CA PRO A 152 -1.70 -18.92 18.76
C PRO A 152 -0.55 -19.43 17.90
N GLU A 153 0.38 -18.52 17.63
CA GLU A 153 1.70 -18.85 17.09
C GLU A 153 2.54 -19.52 18.19
N PRO A 154 3.63 -20.23 17.84
CA PRO A 154 4.51 -20.84 18.83
C PRO A 154 5.03 -19.83 19.85
N SER A 155 4.99 -20.18 21.13
CA SER A 155 5.53 -19.35 22.21
C SER A 155 7.06 -19.20 22.11
N LEU A 156 7.62 -18.22 22.82
CA LEU A 156 9.07 -18.05 22.93
C LEU A 156 9.76 -19.24 23.63
N THR A 157 9.02 -20.02 24.42
CA THR A 157 9.53 -21.26 25.04
C THR A 157 9.57 -22.41 24.04
N GLU A 158 8.53 -22.57 23.21
CA GLU A 158 8.47 -23.63 22.19
C GLU A 158 9.43 -23.37 21.03
N GLN A 159 9.54 -22.11 20.62
CA GLN A 159 10.45 -21.66 19.58
C GLN A 159 11.18 -20.41 20.08
N PRO A 160 12.43 -20.55 20.57
CA PRO A 160 13.21 -19.41 21.05
C PRO A 160 13.45 -18.36 19.96
N LEU A 161 13.31 -17.10 20.33
CA LEU A 161 13.66 -15.94 19.51
C LEU A 161 14.34 -14.93 20.42
N VAL A 162 15.60 -14.63 20.13
CA VAL A 162 16.32 -13.50 20.76
C VAL A 162 15.74 -12.23 20.17
N LEU A 163 15.29 -11.28 20.98
CA LEU A 163 14.78 -9.97 20.58
C LEU A 163 15.84 -8.88 20.81
N LEU A 164 15.73 -7.71 20.18
CA LEU A 164 16.73 -6.64 20.37
C LEU A 164 16.83 -6.14 21.81
N ARG A 165 15.71 -6.18 22.55
CA ARG A 165 15.69 -5.86 23.98
C ARG A 165 16.51 -6.83 24.85
N ASP A 166 16.79 -8.03 24.34
CA ASP A 166 17.60 -9.03 25.05
C ASP A 166 19.10 -8.80 24.82
N LEU A 167 19.45 -8.00 23.80
CA LEU A 167 20.83 -7.73 23.40
C LEU A 167 21.38 -6.41 23.96
N SER A 168 20.50 -5.47 24.32
CA SER A 168 20.88 -4.18 24.88
C SER A 168 19.75 -3.57 25.71
N ASP A 169 20.09 -2.71 26.66
CA ASP A 169 19.11 -2.04 27.53
C ASP A 169 18.39 -0.87 26.86
N GLY A 170 17.37 -0.30 27.52
CA GLY A 170 16.74 0.97 27.10
C GLY A 170 15.71 0.85 25.98
N TRP A 171 15.21 -0.35 25.73
CA TRP A 171 14.06 -0.58 24.85
C TRP A 171 12.75 -0.50 25.63
N GLU A 172 11.81 0.29 25.12
CA GLU A 172 10.44 0.43 25.61
C GLU A 172 9.49 -0.39 24.72
N ALA A 173 8.62 -1.19 25.34
CA ALA A 173 7.62 -1.96 24.64
C ALA A 173 6.48 -1.09 24.10
N VAL A 174 6.26 -1.15 22.79
CA VAL A 174 5.12 -0.52 22.11
C VAL A 174 4.05 -1.58 21.85
N ILE A 175 4.46 -2.75 21.34
CA ILE A 175 3.62 -3.93 21.16
C ILE A 175 4.36 -5.15 21.72
N GLU A 176 3.67 -5.88 22.59
CA GLU A 176 4.05 -7.23 23.00
C GLU A 176 2.80 -8.10 22.92
N ASP A 177 2.65 -8.79 21.80
CA ASP A 177 1.56 -9.73 21.56
C ASP A 177 2.17 -11.12 21.40
N GLU A 178 2.42 -11.79 22.53
CA GLU A 178 2.96 -13.15 22.56
C GLU A 178 2.10 -14.16 21.81
N PRO A 179 0.75 -14.19 21.93
CA PRO A 179 -0.08 -15.09 21.15
C PRO A 179 0.11 -14.95 19.63
N ARG A 180 0.36 -13.72 19.14
CA ARG A 180 0.69 -13.44 17.73
C ARG A 180 2.19 -13.46 17.45
N ARG A 181 3.03 -13.76 18.45
CA ARG A 181 4.49 -13.71 18.37
C ARG A 181 4.99 -12.43 17.71
N SER A 182 4.38 -11.30 18.06
CA SER A 182 4.57 -10.01 17.39
C SER A 182 5.05 -8.98 18.39
N PHE A 183 6.23 -8.41 18.12
CA PHE A 183 6.90 -7.51 19.05
C PHE A 183 7.31 -6.22 18.35
N CYS A 184 7.11 -5.09 19.02
CA CYS A 184 7.61 -3.79 18.59
C CYS A 184 8.15 -3.02 19.78
N PHE A 185 9.39 -2.59 19.66
CA PHE A 185 10.09 -1.84 20.69
C PHE A 185 10.57 -0.51 20.13
N VAL A 186 10.71 0.48 21.02
CA VAL A 186 11.33 1.77 20.71
C VAL A 186 12.47 2.04 21.68
N LYS A 187 13.59 2.58 21.18
CA LYS A 187 14.72 3.03 21.98
C LYS A 187 14.98 4.50 21.67
N ARG A 188 14.96 5.33 22.72
CA ARG A 188 15.09 6.79 22.61
C ARG A 188 16.53 7.21 22.45
N LEU A 189 16.82 8.05 21.45
CA LEU A 189 18.14 8.60 21.06
C LEU A 189 19.26 7.58 20.76
N GLY A 190 19.22 6.37 21.31
CA GLY A 190 20.24 5.33 21.12
C GLY A 190 21.64 5.76 21.58
N GLY A 191 21.74 6.70 22.54
CA GLY A 191 23.02 7.24 23.01
C GLY A 191 23.69 8.25 22.08
N ARG A 192 23.00 8.75 21.04
CA ARG A 192 23.53 9.71 20.06
C ARG A 192 23.27 11.16 20.47
N SER A 193 24.26 12.03 20.26
CA SER A 193 24.11 13.48 20.47
C SER A 193 23.38 14.16 19.30
N LEU A 194 22.79 15.33 19.54
CA LEU A 194 22.15 16.11 18.48
C LEU A 194 23.13 16.51 17.37
N GLU A 195 24.37 16.90 17.74
CA GLU A 195 25.43 17.22 16.78
C GLU A 195 25.78 16.04 15.87
N GLN A 196 25.84 14.83 16.44
CA GLN A 196 26.08 13.62 15.68
C GLN A 196 24.92 13.35 14.71
N LEU A 197 23.67 13.47 15.18
CA LEU A 197 22.48 13.28 14.34
C LEU A 197 22.42 14.28 13.19
N ASP A 198 22.82 15.55 13.41
CA ASP A 198 22.87 16.56 12.36
C ASP A 198 23.94 16.24 11.31
N LYS A 199 25.13 15.81 11.73
CA LYS A 199 26.19 15.37 10.82
C LYS A 199 25.75 14.16 10.00
N GLU A 200 25.17 13.15 10.64
CA GLU A 200 24.62 11.96 9.97
C GLU A 200 23.54 12.37 8.96
N MET A 201 22.62 13.27 9.33
CA MET A 201 21.56 13.78 8.44
C MET A 201 22.13 14.48 7.21
N GLN A 202 23.19 15.27 7.35
CA GLN A 202 23.88 15.91 6.21
C GLN A 202 24.52 14.87 5.28
N THR A 203 25.19 13.86 5.84
CA THR A 203 25.78 12.74 5.07
C THR A 203 24.71 11.97 4.32
N LEU A 204 23.62 11.59 4.99
CA LEU A 204 22.50 10.85 4.40
C LEU A 204 21.88 11.60 3.24
N ARG A 205 21.67 12.91 3.38
CA ARG A 205 21.06 13.74 2.33
C ARG A 205 21.97 13.91 1.12
N SER A 206 23.26 14.17 1.35
CA SER A 206 24.21 14.49 0.27
C SER A 206 24.76 13.26 -0.45
N SER A 207 24.87 12.13 0.25
CA SER A 207 25.62 10.96 -0.25
C SER A 207 24.72 9.82 -0.75
N ALA A 208 23.46 9.75 -0.31
CA ALA A 208 22.55 8.70 -0.76
C ALA A 208 22.03 8.95 -2.19
N HIS A 209 21.82 7.87 -2.93
CA HIS A 209 21.27 7.91 -4.28
C HIS A 209 19.74 7.92 -4.23
N TRP A 210 19.17 9.11 -4.07
CA TRP A 210 17.73 9.30 -3.93
C TRP A 210 16.98 9.17 -5.25
N GLU A 211 16.01 8.26 -5.29
CA GLU A 211 15.04 8.10 -6.36
C GLU A 211 13.68 8.66 -5.92
N VAL A 212 13.12 9.60 -6.69
CA VAL A 212 11.86 10.27 -6.34
C VAL A 212 10.68 9.36 -6.65
N LEU A 213 9.87 9.04 -5.63
CA LEU A 213 8.65 8.25 -5.79
C LEU A 213 7.43 9.14 -6.00
N ARG A 214 6.67 8.84 -7.06
CA ARG A 214 5.45 9.56 -7.42
C ARG A 214 4.22 8.66 -7.29
N SER A 215 3.12 9.25 -6.82
CA SER A 215 1.80 8.63 -6.87
C SER A 215 1.33 8.46 -8.31
N LYS A 216 0.23 7.72 -8.52
CA LYS A 216 -0.42 7.59 -9.84
C LYS A 216 -0.88 8.94 -10.41
N GLN A 217 -1.11 9.95 -9.57
CA GLN A 217 -1.44 11.32 -10.00
C GLN A 217 -0.19 12.20 -10.23
N GLY A 218 1.02 11.65 -10.18
CA GLY A 218 2.28 12.38 -10.42
C GLY A 218 2.81 13.16 -9.21
N VAL A 219 2.05 13.23 -8.11
CA VAL A 219 2.46 13.91 -6.86
C VAL A 219 3.60 13.14 -6.20
N VAL A 220 4.66 13.85 -5.81
CA VAL A 220 5.79 13.25 -5.08
C VAL A 220 5.34 12.80 -3.69
N THR A 221 5.53 11.53 -3.40
CA THR A 221 5.13 10.91 -2.12
C THR A 221 6.27 10.88 -1.12
N ARG A 222 7.50 10.65 -1.59
CA ARG A 222 8.78 10.66 -0.87
C ARG A 222 9.92 10.39 -1.85
N SER A 223 11.16 10.49 -1.42
CA SER A 223 12.32 9.93 -2.12
C SER A 223 12.81 8.67 -1.40
N THR A 224 13.36 7.72 -2.14
CA THR A 224 13.83 6.43 -1.61
C THR A 224 15.24 6.12 -2.07
N ALA A 225 16.00 5.37 -1.27
CA ALA A 225 17.25 4.74 -1.70
C ALA A 225 17.27 3.28 -1.23
N TRP A 226 17.93 2.41 -1.98
CA TRP A 226 17.98 0.97 -1.68
C TRP A 226 19.42 0.47 -1.77
N TYR A 227 19.92 -0.03 -0.64
CA TYR A 227 21.26 -0.58 -0.54
C TYR A 227 21.23 -2.03 -0.04
N VAL A 228 22.07 -2.87 -0.63
CA VAL A 228 22.21 -4.29 -0.32
C VAL A 228 23.67 -4.65 -0.09
N ALA A 229 23.89 -5.75 0.62
CA ALA A 229 25.21 -6.34 0.81
C ALA A 229 25.89 -6.66 -0.53
N ASP A 230 27.22 -6.77 -0.50
CA ASP A 230 28.00 -7.12 -1.68
C ASP A 230 27.55 -8.46 -2.29
N GLY A 231 27.64 -8.57 -3.62
CA GLY A 231 27.13 -9.71 -4.38
C GLY A 231 25.60 -9.74 -4.59
N CYS A 232 24.81 -9.07 -3.75
CA CYS A 232 23.35 -8.98 -3.94
C CYS A 232 22.99 -8.01 -5.08
N ARG A 233 21.93 -8.35 -5.84
CA ARG A 233 21.34 -7.52 -6.91
C ARG A 233 19.82 -7.42 -6.80
N CYS A 234 19.22 -7.89 -5.71
CA CYS A 234 17.77 -7.89 -5.53
C CYS A 234 17.21 -6.46 -5.52
N ARG A 235 16.32 -6.16 -6.46
CA ARG A 235 15.57 -4.90 -6.50
C ARG A 235 14.58 -4.81 -5.35
N TYR A 236 14.31 -3.59 -4.92
CA TYR A 236 13.22 -3.30 -3.99
C TYR A 236 11.98 -2.89 -4.76
N SER A 237 10.84 -3.54 -4.52
CA SER A 237 9.61 -3.33 -5.28
C SER A 237 8.49 -2.78 -4.39
N TYR A 238 7.89 -1.65 -4.78
CA TYR A 238 6.69 -1.06 -4.16
C TYR A 238 5.55 -1.01 -5.19
N GLY A 239 4.59 -1.93 -5.11
CA GLY A 239 3.54 -2.01 -6.14
C GLY A 239 4.15 -2.14 -7.54
N ASP A 240 3.93 -1.12 -8.38
CA ASP A 240 4.46 -1.08 -9.76
C ASP A 240 5.88 -0.47 -9.87
N VAL A 241 6.42 0.09 -8.78
CA VAL A 241 7.74 0.76 -8.78
C VAL A 241 8.84 -0.23 -8.38
N ASN A 242 9.96 -0.20 -9.11
CA ASN A 242 11.16 -0.98 -8.80
C ASN A 242 12.36 -0.04 -8.62
N VAL A 243 13.06 -0.17 -7.50
CA VAL A 243 14.29 0.55 -7.18
C VAL A 243 15.46 -0.41 -7.36
N GLU A 244 16.45 -0.01 -8.14
CA GLU A 244 17.61 -0.85 -8.43
C GLU A 244 18.50 -1.04 -7.20
N ALA A 245 19.11 -2.22 -7.08
CA ALA A 245 20.01 -2.54 -5.98
C ALA A 245 21.32 -1.77 -6.11
N ARG A 246 21.75 -1.11 -5.03
CA ARG A 246 23.07 -0.51 -4.92
C ARG A 246 23.89 -1.19 -3.82
N ILE A 247 25.19 -1.34 -4.06
CA ILE A 247 26.09 -1.87 -3.04
C ILE A 247 26.22 -0.85 -1.91
N ARG A 248 26.26 -1.34 -0.67
CA ARG A 248 26.47 -0.52 0.52
C ARG A 248 27.75 0.31 0.42
N PRO A 249 27.66 1.65 0.50
CA PRO A 249 28.82 2.52 0.50
C PRO A 249 29.47 2.58 1.89
N ASP A 250 30.74 2.95 1.95
CA ASP A 250 31.49 2.98 3.22
C ASP A 250 30.94 4.01 4.21
N TRP A 251 30.43 5.16 3.73
CA TRP A 251 29.83 6.18 4.61
C TRP A 251 28.64 5.64 5.41
N LEU A 252 27.94 4.62 4.90
CA LEU A 252 26.80 4.02 5.57
C LEU A 252 27.25 3.12 6.73
N LYS A 253 28.44 2.52 6.64
CA LYS A 253 28.97 1.62 7.68
C LYS A 253 29.17 2.34 9.02
N GLU A 254 29.58 3.61 9.01
CA GLU A 254 29.74 4.40 10.25
C GLU A 254 28.39 4.61 10.98
N ILE A 255 27.33 4.85 10.19
CA ILE A 255 25.96 4.99 10.71
C ILE A 255 25.45 3.63 11.21
N GLU A 256 25.69 2.55 10.45
CA GLU A 256 25.34 1.18 10.83
C GLU A 256 26.06 0.74 12.10
N ALA A 257 27.35 1.06 12.27
CA ALA A 257 28.10 0.77 13.49
C ALA A 257 27.49 1.45 14.72
N THR A 258 27.07 2.71 14.57
CA THR A 258 26.44 3.45 15.67
C THR A 258 25.07 2.88 16.00
N VAL A 259 24.22 2.63 14.99
CA VAL A 259 22.83 2.21 15.19
C VAL A 259 22.73 0.72 15.53
N LEU A 260 23.29 -0.14 14.69
CA LEU A 260 23.15 -1.60 14.80
C LEU A 260 24.12 -2.15 15.86
N GLY A 261 25.39 -1.73 15.83
CA GLY A 261 26.38 -2.13 16.82
C GLY A 261 26.16 -1.47 18.16
N GLY A 262 26.31 -0.15 18.22
CA GLY A 262 26.29 0.62 19.48
C GLY A 262 24.93 0.63 20.16
N ALA A 263 23.87 1.00 19.42
CA ALA A 263 22.55 1.19 20.03
C ALA A 263 21.73 -0.11 20.14
N CYS A 264 21.82 -1.03 19.17
CA CYS A 264 21.08 -2.29 19.20
C CYS A 264 21.86 -3.46 19.83
N GLY A 265 23.19 -3.36 19.98
CA GLY A 265 24.02 -4.43 20.53
C GLY A 265 24.25 -5.60 19.57
N LEU A 266 24.04 -5.41 18.26
CA LEU A 266 24.25 -6.48 17.28
C LEU A 266 25.73 -6.59 16.89
N PRO A 267 26.31 -7.80 16.89
CA PRO A 267 27.63 -8.02 16.32
C PRO A 267 27.58 -7.83 14.79
N GLU A 268 28.68 -7.37 14.21
CA GLU A 268 28.75 -6.96 12.80
C GLU A 268 28.36 -8.07 11.81
N ASP A 269 28.72 -9.31 12.11
CA ASP A 269 28.39 -10.50 11.32
C ASP A 269 26.89 -10.84 11.32
N GLN A 270 26.12 -10.27 12.27
CA GLN A 270 24.67 -10.43 12.38
C GLN A 270 23.90 -9.19 11.92
N TRP A 271 24.57 -8.17 11.39
CA TRP A 271 23.86 -7.00 10.88
C TRP A 271 22.92 -7.40 9.72
N PRO A 272 21.78 -6.70 9.56
CA PRO A 272 20.93 -6.89 8.40
C PRO A 272 21.73 -6.69 7.12
N ASN A 273 21.39 -7.40 6.05
CA ASN A 273 22.12 -7.37 4.77
C ASN A 273 21.50 -6.44 3.72
N SER A 274 20.47 -5.67 4.10
CA SER A 274 19.86 -4.65 3.25
C SER A 274 19.31 -3.47 4.04
N VAL A 275 19.19 -2.30 3.40
CA VAL A 275 18.58 -1.11 3.99
C VAL A 275 17.80 -0.33 2.94
N ASN A 276 16.57 0.01 3.28
CA ASN A 276 15.77 0.98 2.54
C ASN A 276 15.77 2.31 3.28
N MET A 277 16.03 3.39 2.54
CA MET A 277 16.06 4.74 3.06
C MET A 277 14.87 5.50 2.48
N ASN A 278 14.17 6.27 3.31
CA ASN A 278 13.08 7.13 2.88
C ASN A 278 13.35 8.57 3.33
N LEU A 279 13.32 9.51 2.39
CA LEU A 279 13.42 10.95 2.62
C LEU A 279 12.04 11.58 2.39
N TYR A 280 11.54 12.24 3.43
CA TYR A 280 10.33 13.04 3.42
C TYR A 280 10.74 14.51 3.51
N GLU A 281 10.49 15.29 2.47
CA GLU A 281 10.82 16.71 2.42
C GLU A 281 9.78 17.58 3.12
N THR A 282 8.55 17.07 3.28
CA THR A 282 7.43 17.79 3.87
C THR A 282 6.56 16.90 4.75
N GLU A 283 5.73 17.52 5.60
CA GLU A 283 4.76 16.83 6.46
C GLU A 283 3.60 16.16 5.69
N PHE A 284 3.37 16.57 4.44
CA PHE A 284 2.33 16.00 3.57
C PHE A 284 2.74 14.68 2.94
N GLN A 285 4.06 14.45 2.86
CA GLN A 285 4.65 13.20 2.39
C GLN A 285 4.54 12.12 3.46
N ASN A 286 4.15 10.91 3.06
CA ASN A 286 3.77 9.85 3.98
C ASN A 286 3.84 8.46 3.32
N VAL A 287 3.69 7.42 4.14
CA VAL A 287 3.47 6.05 3.67
C VAL A 287 2.25 5.52 4.42
N GLY A 288 1.21 5.14 3.68
CA GLY A 288 -0.03 4.62 4.28
C GLY A 288 0.14 3.23 4.89
N TRP A 289 -0.94 2.70 5.45
CA TRP A 289 -0.97 1.36 6.05
C TRP A 289 -0.41 0.29 5.12
N HIS A 290 0.67 -0.34 5.56
CA HIS A 290 1.32 -1.46 4.88
C HIS A 290 1.99 -2.38 5.90
N SER A 291 2.59 -3.46 5.41
CA SER A 291 3.58 -4.24 6.14
C SER A 291 4.71 -4.56 5.19
N ASP A 292 5.84 -4.93 5.75
CA ASP A 292 6.99 -5.38 4.98
C ASP A 292 6.81 -6.85 4.59
N ASP A 293 5.90 -7.08 3.64
CA ASP A 293 5.50 -8.40 3.13
C ASP A 293 6.23 -8.81 1.86
N GLU A 294 7.30 -8.10 1.49
CA GLU A 294 8.09 -8.43 0.33
C GLU A 294 8.72 -9.81 0.49
N GLY A 295 8.56 -10.65 -0.55
CA GLY A 295 9.07 -12.02 -0.54
C GLY A 295 10.58 -12.16 -0.34
N LEU A 296 11.34 -11.06 -0.41
CA LEU A 296 12.76 -11.00 -0.04
C LEU A 296 13.00 -11.29 1.44
N PHE A 297 12.11 -10.78 2.30
CA PHE A 297 12.26 -10.80 3.76
C PHE A 297 11.44 -11.92 4.41
N ARG A 298 10.40 -12.42 3.71
CA ARG A 298 9.49 -13.46 4.20
C ARG A 298 8.87 -13.13 5.58
N GLY A 299 8.74 -11.83 5.90
CA GLY A 299 8.29 -11.39 7.23
C GLY A 299 6.85 -11.75 7.59
N CYS A 300 6.04 -12.15 6.62
CA CYS A 300 4.71 -12.69 6.85
C CYS A 300 4.68 -14.22 7.10
N GLU A 301 5.80 -14.91 6.91
CA GLU A 301 5.88 -16.37 6.88
C GLU A 301 6.83 -16.93 7.96
N MET A 302 7.82 -16.15 8.38
CA MET A 302 8.78 -16.53 9.42
C MET A 302 9.11 -15.34 10.31
N ASP A 303 9.70 -15.62 11.48
CA ASP A 303 10.24 -14.59 12.36
C ASP A 303 11.24 -13.72 11.59
N CYS A 304 11.04 -12.42 11.64
CA CYS A 304 11.95 -11.45 11.05
C CYS A 304 12.31 -10.37 12.07
N ARG A 305 13.42 -9.68 11.82
CA ARG A 305 13.82 -8.48 12.56
C ARG A 305 13.97 -7.34 11.58
N ILE A 306 13.16 -6.31 11.79
CA ILE A 306 13.24 -5.05 11.04
C ILE A 306 13.63 -3.96 12.02
N ILE A 307 14.63 -3.17 11.67
CA ILE A 307 15.18 -2.09 12.49
C ILE A 307 14.96 -0.80 11.73
N SER A 308 14.35 0.19 12.35
CA SER A 308 14.06 1.49 11.73
C SER A 308 14.61 2.61 12.58
N ALA A 309 15.47 3.47 12.03
CA ALA A 309 15.98 4.66 12.72
C ALA A 309 15.58 5.95 12.00
N SER A 310 15.39 7.03 12.76
CA SER A 310 14.88 8.31 12.25
C SER A 310 15.85 9.47 12.48
N TRP A 311 15.92 10.39 11.51
CA TRP A 311 16.65 11.67 11.58
C TRP A 311 15.76 12.81 11.09
N GLY A 312 16.07 14.03 11.51
CA GLY A 312 15.30 15.22 11.16
C GLY A 312 14.03 15.33 12.00
N VAL A 313 12.94 15.82 11.40
CA VAL A 313 11.74 16.16 12.19
C VAL A 313 10.98 14.95 12.73
N PRO A 314 10.38 15.06 13.93
CA PRO A 314 9.57 13.99 14.51
C PRO A 314 8.29 13.74 13.69
N ARG A 315 7.87 12.48 13.60
CA ARG A 315 6.62 12.09 12.91
C ARG A 315 5.89 10.98 13.65
N ASN A 316 4.57 10.96 13.47
CA ASN A 316 3.71 9.91 14.02
C ASN A 316 3.84 8.64 13.19
N PHE A 317 4.32 7.59 13.85
CA PHE A 317 4.34 6.22 13.37
C PHE A 317 3.21 5.45 14.04
N GLU A 318 2.29 4.93 13.25
CA GLU A 318 1.11 4.24 13.77
C GLU A 318 1.19 2.75 13.45
N LEU A 319 0.72 1.95 14.40
CA LEU A 319 0.73 0.49 14.38
C LEU A 319 -0.67 -0.01 14.70
N ALA A 320 -1.15 -1.02 13.98
CA ALA A 320 -2.47 -1.60 14.26
C ALA A 320 -2.56 -3.04 13.77
N LEU A 321 -3.44 -3.83 14.39
CA LEU A 321 -3.76 -5.18 13.94
C LEU A 321 -4.39 -5.14 12.55
N LYS A 322 -3.94 -6.05 11.68
CA LYS A 322 -4.50 -6.20 10.33
C LYS A 322 -5.92 -6.74 10.39
N ASP A 323 -6.81 -6.07 9.68
CA ASP A 323 -8.12 -6.60 9.34
C ASP A 323 -8.04 -7.29 7.97
N ARG A 324 -7.80 -8.60 8.00
CA ARG A 324 -7.67 -9.46 6.81
C ARG A 324 -9.01 -9.80 6.16
N HIS A 325 -10.12 -9.56 6.85
CA HIS A 325 -11.47 -9.89 6.39
C HIS A 325 -12.20 -8.66 5.83
N HIS A 326 -11.50 -7.53 5.69
CA HIS A 326 -12.09 -6.31 5.20
C HIS A 326 -12.60 -6.46 3.77
N ILE A 327 -13.89 -6.17 3.59
CA ILE A 327 -14.67 -6.42 2.37
C ILE A 327 -14.10 -5.70 1.13
N SER A 328 -13.34 -4.62 1.33
CA SER A 328 -12.76 -3.84 0.22
C SER A 328 -11.52 -4.45 -0.43
N GLY A 329 -10.97 -5.54 0.13
CA GLY A 329 -9.73 -6.17 -0.35
C GLY A 329 -8.48 -5.29 -0.25
N ARG A 330 -8.58 -4.12 0.41
CA ARG A 330 -7.44 -3.25 0.72
C ARG A 330 -6.85 -3.62 2.08
N PRO A 331 -5.55 -3.34 2.33
CA PRO A 331 -5.01 -3.34 3.67
C PRO A 331 -5.91 -2.49 4.58
N SER A 332 -6.51 -3.14 5.57
CA SER A 332 -7.38 -2.53 6.56
C SER A 332 -6.82 -2.85 7.94
N VAL A 333 -7.16 -2.03 8.92
CA VAL A 333 -6.73 -2.19 10.30
C VAL A 333 -7.90 -2.02 11.26
N PHE A 334 -7.82 -2.73 12.37
CA PHE A 334 -8.74 -2.54 13.50
C PHE A 334 -8.42 -1.22 14.19
N GLN A 335 -9.30 -0.23 14.06
CA GLN A 335 -9.04 1.15 14.51
C GLN A 335 -8.86 1.27 16.03
N ASP A 336 -9.54 0.42 16.80
CA ASP A 336 -9.40 0.29 18.26
C ASP A 336 -8.03 -0.28 18.66
N SER A 337 -7.34 -0.98 17.76
CA SER A 337 -5.99 -1.49 17.99
C SER A 337 -4.88 -0.50 17.62
N VAL A 338 -5.23 0.69 17.11
CA VAL A 338 -4.24 1.68 16.67
C VAL A 338 -3.47 2.20 17.88
N LYS A 339 -2.14 2.01 17.83
CA LYS A 339 -1.18 2.68 18.70
C LYS A 339 -0.40 3.71 17.89
N SER A 340 -0.23 4.89 18.44
CA SER A 340 0.56 5.97 17.82
C SER A 340 1.83 6.19 18.63
N LEU A 341 2.96 6.22 17.93
CA LEU A 341 4.30 6.44 18.47
C LEU A 341 4.92 7.64 17.76
N VAL A 342 5.33 8.66 18.51
CA VAL A 342 6.16 9.73 17.95
C VAL A 342 7.59 9.22 17.82
N LEU A 343 8.11 9.17 16.59
CA LEU A 343 9.51 8.87 16.32
C LEU A 343 10.29 10.17 16.11
N SER A 344 11.12 10.52 17.10
CA SER A 344 11.98 11.69 17.11
C SER A 344 13.34 11.42 16.45
N PRO A 345 14.11 12.46 16.09
CA PRO A 345 15.48 12.26 15.62
C PRO A 345 16.31 11.47 16.64
N GLY A 346 17.00 10.43 16.16
CA GLY A 346 17.78 9.51 16.98
C GLY A 346 17.01 8.30 17.50
N ASP A 347 15.68 8.28 17.41
CA ASP A 347 14.90 7.13 17.86
C ASP A 347 15.07 5.93 16.93
N ILE A 348 15.08 4.75 17.55
CA ILE A 348 15.14 3.46 16.86
C ILE A 348 13.87 2.68 17.23
N CYS A 349 13.20 2.14 16.23
CA CYS A 349 12.03 1.29 16.36
C CYS A 349 12.35 -0.09 15.78
N SER A 350 12.06 -1.17 16.51
CA SER A 350 12.13 -2.52 15.98
C SER A 350 10.73 -3.08 15.72
N MET A 351 10.62 -3.94 14.72
CA MET A 351 9.44 -4.78 14.47
C MET A 351 9.95 -6.21 14.29
N GLU A 352 9.59 -7.09 15.21
CA GLU A 352 10.24 -8.39 15.39
C GLU A 352 9.24 -9.55 15.50
N GLY A 353 9.71 -10.76 15.20
CA GLY A 353 8.90 -11.98 15.16
C GLY A 353 7.98 -12.00 13.94
N LEU A 354 6.72 -12.36 14.15
CA LEU A 354 5.67 -12.39 13.13
C LEU A 354 4.90 -11.06 13.03
N PHE A 355 5.52 -9.95 13.43
CA PHE A 355 4.89 -8.63 13.40
C PHE A 355 4.30 -8.29 12.03
N GLN A 356 5.05 -8.51 10.94
CA GLN A 356 4.57 -8.19 9.59
C GLN A 356 3.42 -9.08 9.13
N ARG A 357 3.26 -10.28 9.73
CA ARG A 357 2.11 -11.15 9.49
C ARG A 357 0.85 -10.53 10.08
N HIS A 358 0.90 -10.02 11.31
CA HIS A 358 -0.31 -9.68 12.08
C HIS A 358 -0.61 -8.19 12.19
N TYR A 359 0.41 -7.34 12.10
CA TYR A 359 0.31 -5.90 12.26
C TYR A 359 0.63 -5.17 10.94
N SER A 360 -0.06 -4.06 10.74
CA SER A 360 0.26 -3.06 9.74
C SER A 360 0.78 -1.81 10.42
N HIS A 361 1.56 -1.03 9.69
CA HIS A 361 2.10 0.23 10.14
C HIS A 361 2.00 1.31 9.08
N GLN A 362 2.02 2.57 9.52
CA GLN A 362 2.07 3.73 8.64
C GLN A 362 2.86 4.87 9.24
N LEU A 363 3.35 5.75 8.36
CA LEU A 363 3.78 7.08 8.75
C LEU A 363 2.60 8.03 8.47
N ALA A 364 1.96 8.54 9.51
CA ALA A 364 0.75 9.36 9.37
C ALA A 364 1.07 10.73 8.73
N LYS A 365 0.08 11.32 8.05
CA LYS A 365 0.19 12.68 7.48
C LYS A 365 0.09 13.73 8.59
N GLY A 366 0.81 14.84 8.39
CA GLY A 366 0.74 16.02 9.25
C GLY A 366 1.76 16.02 10.40
N ALA A 367 1.89 17.19 11.03
CA ALA A 367 2.72 17.41 12.19
C ALA A 367 2.23 16.66 13.44
N VAL A 368 3.15 16.40 14.36
CA VAL A 368 2.85 15.87 15.70
C VAL A 368 2.10 16.97 16.47
N ALA A 369 0.77 16.82 16.62
CA ALA A 369 -0.17 17.63 17.42
C ALA A 369 0.09 19.17 17.55
N ARG A 370 -0.73 19.93 16.81
CA ARG A 370 -1.31 21.30 16.96
C ARG A 370 -0.55 22.49 17.61
N ASP A 371 0.38 22.31 18.54
CA ASP A 371 1.01 23.43 19.28
C ASP A 371 2.49 23.67 18.93
N ALA A 372 3.10 22.82 18.10
CA ALA A 372 4.41 23.10 17.52
C ALA A 372 4.26 24.01 16.30
N PRO A 373 5.00 25.13 16.19
CA PRO A 373 4.97 25.95 14.98
C PRO A 373 5.35 25.08 13.77
N PRO A 374 4.66 25.24 12.62
CA PRO A 374 5.00 24.50 11.41
C PRO A 374 6.45 24.82 11.06
N ASP A 375 7.35 23.85 11.20
CA ASP A 375 8.72 23.97 10.73
C ASP A 375 8.68 23.95 9.18
N PRO A 376 8.90 25.10 8.50
CA PRO A 376 8.67 25.22 7.07
C PRO A 376 9.68 24.41 6.23
N GLY A 377 10.71 23.84 6.85
CA GLY A 377 11.77 23.08 6.17
C GLY A 377 11.96 21.64 6.67
N GLY A 378 11.02 21.14 7.48
CA GLY A 378 11.18 19.94 8.29
C GLY A 378 11.35 18.63 7.52
N MET A 379 12.57 18.35 7.06
CA MET A 379 12.87 17.07 6.39
C MET A 379 13.03 15.95 7.41
N ARG A 380 12.58 14.75 7.05
CA ARG A 380 12.79 13.52 7.81
C ARG A 380 13.46 12.47 6.94
N VAL A 381 14.52 11.86 7.44
CA VAL A 381 15.11 10.66 6.84
C VAL A 381 14.86 9.48 7.76
N ASN A 382 14.53 8.33 7.17
CA ASN A 382 14.34 7.08 7.87
C ASN A 382 15.09 5.96 7.17
N LEU A 383 15.88 5.20 7.92
CA LEU A 383 16.56 4.00 7.43
C LEU A 383 15.87 2.79 8.04
N THR A 384 15.47 1.84 7.20
CA THR A 384 14.86 0.58 7.60
C THR A 384 15.70 -0.59 7.11
N TRP A 385 16.41 -1.21 8.03
CA TRP A 385 17.28 -2.36 7.79
C TRP A 385 16.52 -3.67 7.89
N ARG A 386 16.81 -4.59 6.97
CA ARG A 386 16.14 -5.89 6.82
C ARG A 386 17.10 -6.98 6.37
N TYR A 387 16.72 -8.23 6.61
CA TYR A 387 17.44 -9.41 6.14
C TYR A 387 16.76 -9.96 4.89
N ILE A 388 17.42 -9.84 3.74
CA ILE A 388 17.09 -10.60 2.54
C ILE A 388 17.45 -12.05 2.83
N VAL A 389 16.44 -12.88 3.00
CA VAL A 389 16.55 -14.33 3.22
C VAL A 389 16.19 -15.14 1.97
N ARG A 390 15.57 -14.49 0.98
CA ARG A 390 15.21 -15.11 -0.29
C ARG A 390 15.55 -14.21 -1.46
N HIS A 391 16.69 -14.48 -2.08
CA HIS A 391 17.10 -13.74 -3.27
C HIS A 391 16.18 -14.03 -4.46
N LYS A 392 16.11 -13.09 -5.41
CA LYS A 392 15.37 -13.27 -6.67
C LYS A 392 16.19 -14.13 -7.64
N PRO A 393 15.55 -14.88 -8.57
CA PRO A 393 16.27 -15.79 -9.48
C PRO A 393 17.39 -15.14 -10.32
N TYR A 394 17.30 -13.85 -10.61
CA TYR A 394 18.32 -13.12 -11.36
C TYR A 394 19.51 -12.62 -10.50
N CYS A 395 19.41 -12.74 -9.18
CA CYS A 395 20.44 -12.27 -8.26
C CYS A 395 21.56 -13.32 -8.18
N PRO A 396 22.85 -12.93 -8.23
CA PRO A 396 23.97 -13.87 -8.10
C PRO A 396 23.91 -14.73 -6.83
N MET A 397 23.40 -14.15 -5.73
CA MET A 397 23.19 -14.82 -4.45
C MET A 397 22.01 -15.81 -4.41
N PHE A 398 21.27 -16.01 -5.52
CA PHE A 398 20.13 -16.93 -5.56
C PHE A 398 20.52 -18.39 -5.36
N ALA A 399 21.65 -18.81 -5.94
CA ALA A 399 22.13 -20.18 -5.87
C ALA A 399 22.91 -20.50 -4.58
N SER A 400 23.15 -19.48 -3.75
CA SER A 400 24.01 -19.57 -2.57
C SER A 400 23.27 -19.96 -1.28
N HIS A 401 21.97 -20.26 -1.37
CA HIS A 401 21.09 -20.54 -0.21
C HIS A 401 20.22 -21.77 -0.40
#